data_AF-A0A847FH95-F1
#
_entry.id   AF-A0A847FH95-F1
#
_cell.length_a   1.000
_cell.length_b   1.000
_cell.length_c   1.000
_cell.angle_alpha   90.00
_cell.angle_beta   90.00
_cell.angle_gamma   90.00
#
_symmetry.space_group_name_H-M   'P 1'
#
loop_
_entity.id
_entity.type
_entity.pdbx_description
1 polymer ?
#
loop_
_entity_poly.entity_id
_entity_poly.type
_entity_poly.pdbx_seq_one_letter_code
_entity_poly.pdbx_strand_id
1 'polypeptide(L)'
;MRKTMFLISMILIASLVACGGEGGTGGEAGAGDAAAGETVYSQVASPACNTCHSLDPGVTLVGPSLANIGTEAGSRVEGMSAEEYLHQAIAEPDAHVVEGFTPGIMPSTYNTQLSEQQINDLVAYLLTL
;
A
#
# COMPACT_ATOMS: atom_id res chain seq x y z
N MET A 1 52.59 41.39 19.24
CA MET A 1 51.76 41.84 20.38
C MET A 1 50.49 40.99 20.33
N ARG A 2 50.42 39.89 21.10
CA ARG A 2 49.75 39.84 22.42
C ARG A 2 48.31 40.36 22.25
N LYS A 3 47.27 39.52 22.21
CA LYS A 3 46.83 38.66 23.31
C LYS A 3 45.95 37.52 22.78
N THR A 4 46.45 36.30 22.92
CA THR A 4 45.64 35.15 23.29
C THR A 4 44.97 35.45 24.64
N MET A 5 43.66 35.22 24.77
CA MET A 5 43.06 35.05 26.09
C MET A 5 41.78 34.21 26.01
N PHE A 6 41.94 32.92 26.31
CA PHE A 6 41.06 32.06 27.13
C PHE A 6 39.58 31.93 26.72
N LEU A 7 39.19 30.76 26.20
CA LEU A 7 38.58 29.65 26.97
C LEU A 7 37.19 30.06 27.49
N ILE A 8 36.09 29.50 26.99
CA ILE A 8 35.48 28.25 27.47
C ILE A 8 34.46 27.81 26.40
N SER A 9 34.73 26.73 25.66
CA SER A 9 33.99 25.46 25.74
C SER A 9 32.51 25.60 26.08
N MET A 10 31.65 25.65 25.06
CA MET A 10 30.28 25.18 25.20
C MET A 10 30.00 24.18 24.07
N ILE A 11 30.59 23.01 24.25
CA ILE A 11 30.18 21.76 23.61
C ILE A 11 28.73 21.52 24.06
N LEU A 12 27.77 21.83 23.19
CA LEU A 12 26.42 21.28 23.29
C LEU A 12 26.26 20.24 22.18
N ILE A 13 26.71 19.04 22.50
CA ILE A 13 26.37 17.82 21.78
C ILE A 13 24.88 17.57 22.08
N ALA A 14 24.02 17.93 21.12
CA ALA A 14 22.69 17.36 21.02
C ALA A 14 22.69 16.45 19.80
N SER A 15 23.07 15.20 20.04
CA SER A 15 22.99 14.09 19.13
C SER A 15 21.52 13.85 18.76
N LEU A 16 21.04 14.49 17.70
CA LEU A 16 19.87 14.01 16.97
C LEU A 16 20.35 12.85 16.12
N VAL A 17 20.33 11.68 16.75
CA VAL A 17 20.30 10.41 16.03
C VAL A 17 19.00 10.45 15.22
N ALA A 18 19.11 10.77 13.93
CA ALA A 18 18.08 10.48 12.97
C ALA A 18 18.35 9.05 12.48
N CYS A 19 17.71 8.06 13.13
CA CYS A 19 17.31 6.86 12.40
C CYS A 19 16.48 7.36 11.21
N GLY A 20 16.87 7.10 9.97
CA GLY A 20 17.11 5.76 9.44
C GLY A 20 15.79 5.28 8.85
N GLY A 21 15.47 5.81 7.68
CA GLY A 21 14.32 5.42 6.85
C GLY A 21 14.80 5.16 5.43
N GLU A 22 15.87 4.38 5.29
CA GLU A 22 16.22 3.73 4.04
C GLU A 22 15.10 2.75 3.70
N GLY A 23 14.16 3.21 2.86
CA GLY A 23 13.20 2.36 2.19
C GLY A 23 13.94 1.44 1.22
N GLY A 24 14.33 0.28 1.73
CA GLY A 24 15.02 -0.71 0.95
C GLY A 24 14.87 -2.10 1.55
N THR A 25 14.58 -3.04 0.67
CA THR A 25 14.82 -4.48 0.74
C THR A 25 13.68 -5.33 1.30
N GLY A 26 13.22 -6.25 0.44
CA GLY A 26 12.18 -7.23 0.71
C GLY A 26 12.54 -8.13 1.88
N GLY A 27 11.91 -7.85 3.02
CA GLY A 27 11.79 -8.78 4.13
C GLY A 27 10.70 -9.80 3.85
N GLU A 28 10.80 -10.96 4.50
CA GLU A 28 9.74 -11.96 4.56
C GLU A 28 8.37 -11.28 4.76
N ALA A 29 7.40 -11.66 3.94
CA ALA A 29 6.07 -11.09 3.96
C ALA A 29 5.43 -11.28 5.33
N GLY A 30 5.29 -10.18 6.07
CA GLY A 30 4.60 -10.13 7.35
C GLY A 30 3.13 -9.74 7.17
N ALA A 31 2.41 -9.68 8.28
CA ALA A 31 1.09 -9.04 8.31
C ALA A 31 1.19 -7.60 7.76
N GLY A 32 0.20 -7.18 6.98
CA GLY A 32 0.21 -5.86 6.35
C GLY A 32 -0.04 -4.70 7.32
N ASP A 33 0.49 -3.53 6.99
CA ASP A 33 0.20 -2.24 7.64
C ASP A 33 -0.79 -1.44 6.78
N ALA A 34 -2.00 -1.18 7.32
CA ALA A 34 -3.05 -0.47 6.60
C ALA A 34 -2.69 0.99 6.24
N ALA A 35 -1.89 1.68 7.06
CA ALA A 35 -1.47 3.06 6.76
C ALA A 35 -0.45 3.07 5.60
N ALA A 36 0.44 2.09 5.56
CA ALA A 36 1.31 1.86 4.41
C ALA A 36 0.48 1.49 3.17
N GLY A 37 -0.55 0.65 3.34
CA GLY A 37 -1.45 0.23 2.28
C GLY A 37 -2.24 1.37 1.63
N GLU A 38 -2.68 2.35 2.41
CA GLU A 38 -3.30 3.58 1.87
C GLU A 38 -2.34 4.34 0.95
N THR A 39 -1.05 4.36 1.31
CA THR A 39 0.00 4.95 0.47
C THR A 39 0.19 4.12 -0.80
N VAL A 40 0.14 2.79 -0.72
CA VAL A 40 0.20 1.93 -1.90
C VAL A 40 -0.98 2.18 -2.83
N TYR A 41 -2.18 2.25 -2.27
CA TYR A 41 -3.45 2.51 -2.98
C TYR A 41 -3.43 3.82 -3.78
N SER A 42 -2.86 4.88 -3.19
CA SER A 42 -2.95 6.23 -3.73
C SER A 42 -1.72 6.71 -4.50
N GLN A 43 -0.54 6.12 -4.26
CA GLN A 43 0.74 6.72 -4.68
C GLN A 43 1.79 5.73 -5.19
N VAL A 44 1.90 4.52 -4.63
CA VAL A 44 3.00 3.59 -4.99
C VAL A 44 2.65 2.73 -6.20
N ALA A 45 1.42 2.20 -6.24
CA ALA A 45 0.96 1.47 -7.41
C ALA A 45 0.95 2.41 -8.63
N SER A 46 1.33 1.87 -9.80
CA SER A 46 1.37 2.64 -11.05
C SER A 46 0.74 1.83 -12.19
N PRO A 47 -0.45 2.23 -12.67
CA PRO A 47 -1.27 3.36 -12.18
C PRO A 47 -1.75 3.16 -10.74
N ALA A 48 -1.98 4.26 -10.03
CA ALA A 48 -2.50 4.24 -8.66
C ALA A 48 -3.93 3.70 -8.65
N CYS A 49 -4.29 2.91 -7.64
CA CYS A 49 -5.58 2.21 -7.58
C CYS A 49 -6.76 3.20 -7.61
N ASN A 50 -6.60 4.35 -6.93
CA ASN A 50 -7.61 5.41 -6.85
C ASN A 50 -7.93 6.10 -8.18
N THR A 51 -7.14 5.91 -9.24
CA THR A 51 -7.47 6.44 -10.57
C THR A 51 -8.60 5.63 -11.23
N CYS A 52 -8.78 4.38 -10.80
CA CYS A 52 -9.73 3.44 -11.39
C CYS A 52 -10.80 3.00 -10.40
N HIS A 53 -10.53 3.06 -9.09
CA HIS A 53 -11.44 2.65 -8.04
C HIS A 53 -11.79 3.82 -7.14
N SER A 54 -13.08 4.07 -6.93
CA SER A 54 -13.52 5.05 -5.95
C SER A 54 -13.68 4.40 -4.58
N LEU A 55 -13.47 5.18 -3.52
CA LEU A 55 -13.86 4.81 -2.15
C LEU A 55 -15.25 5.32 -1.77
N ASP A 56 -15.90 6.09 -2.65
CA ASP A 56 -17.27 6.53 -2.42
C ASP A 56 -18.25 5.40 -2.80
N PRO A 57 -19.22 5.06 -1.93
CA PRO A 57 -20.19 4.01 -2.20
C PRO A 57 -20.96 4.23 -3.50
N GLY A 58 -20.97 3.22 -4.37
CA GLY A 58 -21.71 3.23 -5.64
C GLY A 58 -21.07 4.07 -6.76
N VAL A 59 -19.96 4.75 -6.50
CA VAL A 59 -19.25 5.52 -7.53
C VAL A 59 -18.35 4.59 -8.35
N THR A 60 -18.82 4.26 -9.56
CA THR A 60 -18.03 3.49 -10.54
C THR A 60 -17.17 4.44 -11.36
N LEU A 61 -15.87 4.16 -11.47
CA LEU A 61 -14.96 4.86 -12.37
C LEU A 61 -14.65 3.94 -13.56
N VAL A 62 -13.42 3.46 -13.67
CA VAL A 62 -13.04 2.41 -14.62
C VAL A 62 -13.33 1.03 -14.02
N GLY A 63 -13.05 0.86 -12.72
CA GLY A 63 -13.37 -0.31 -11.93
C GLY A 63 -14.51 -0.05 -10.93
N PRO A 64 -14.94 -1.09 -10.19
CA PRO A 64 -15.96 -0.96 -9.16
C PRO A 64 -15.49 -0.07 -8.01
N SER A 65 -16.46 0.50 -7.28
CA SER A 65 -16.19 1.13 -5.97
C SER A 65 -15.68 0.09 -4.96
N LEU A 66 -14.77 0.53 -4.09
CA LEU A 66 -14.16 -0.28 -3.03
C LEU A 66 -14.64 0.11 -1.62
N ALA A 67 -15.66 0.97 -1.50
CA ALA A 67 -16.12 1.57 -0.24
C ALA A 67 -16.53 0.60 0.89
N ASN A 68 -16.75 -0.69 0.59
CA ASN A 68 -17.10 -1.73 1.58
C ASN A 68 -16.35 -3.04 1.28
N ILE A 69 -15.24 -2.96 0.54
CA ILE A 69 -14.63 -4.17 -0.03
C ILE A 69 -14.12 -5.12 1.04
N GLY A 70 -13.73 -4.64 2.23
CA GLY A 70 -13.29 -5.48 3.33
C GLY A 70 -14.38 -6.43 3.83
N THR A 71 -15.65 -6.04 3.72
CA THR A 71 -16.79 -6.91 4.08
C THR A 71 -17.29 -7.76 2.91
N GLU A 72 -17.20 -7.24 1.68
CA GLU A 72 -17.78 -7.88 0.50
C GLU A 72 -16.85 -8.91 -0.15
N ALA A 73 -15.53 -8.72 -0.04
CA ALA A 73 -14.50 -9.52 -0.73
C ALA A 73 -14.65 -11.03 -0.49
N GLY A 74 -14.89 -11.45 0.75
CA GLY A 74 -14.98 -12.87 1.13
C GLY A 74 -16.19 -13.62 0.55
N SER A 75 -17.11 -12.92 -0.11
CA SER A 75 -18.27 -13.51 -0.79
C SER A 75 -18.12 -13.59 -2.31
N ARG A 76 -17.04 -13.05 -2.88
CA ARG A 76 -16.85 -12.94 -4.32
C ARG A 76 -16.52 -14.27 -4.98
N VAL A 77 -15.76 -15.11 -4.27
CA VAL A 77 -15.36 -16.44 -4.74
C VAL A 77 -15.62 -17.44 -3.61
N GLU A 78 -16.42 -18.46 -3.90
CA GLU A 78 -16.76 -19.50 -2.93
C GLU A 78 -15.50 -20.21 -2.42
N GLY A 79 -15.34 -20.27 -1.10
CA GLY A 79 -14.20 -20.92 -0.46
C GLY A 79 -12.96 -20.05 -0.26
N MET A 80 -12.98 -18.78 -0.67
CA MET A 80 -11.92 -17.80 -0.37
C MET A 80 -12.32 -16.87 0.76
N SER A 81 -11.37 -16.55 1.63
CA SER A 81 -11.49 -15.42 2.56
C SER A 81 -11.39 -14.08 1.83
N ALA A 82 -11.76 -13.00 2.51
CA ALA A 82 -11.61 -11.65 1.99
C ALA A 82 -10.14 -11.31 1.68
N GLU A 83 -9.22 -11.72 2.56
CA GLU A 83 -7.78 -11.50 2.41
C GLU A 83 -7.23 -12.23 1.17
N GLU A 84 -7.56 -13.52 1.02
CA GLU A 84 -7.13 -14.34 -0.14
C GLU A 84 -7.67 -13.77 -1.45
N TYR A 85 -8.96 -13.38 -1.48
CA TYR A 85 -9.56 -12.78 -2.67
C TYR A 85 -8.88 -11.46 -3.04
N LEU A 86 -8.66 -10.57 -2.07
CA LEU A 86 -8.05 -9.27 -2.32
C LEU A 86 -6.61 -9.40 -2.82
N HIS A 87 -5.83 -10.30 -2.21
CA HIS A 87 -4.47 -10.59 -2.65
C HIS A 87 -4.46 -11.09 -4.10
N GLN A 88 -5.29 -12.10 -4.42
CA GLN A 88 -5.41 -12.60 -5.79
C GLN A 88 -5.90 -11.53 -6.76
N ALA A 89 -6.88 -10.70 -6.39
CA ALA A 89 -7.39 -9.64 -7.25
C ALA A 89 -6.33 -8.58 -7.58
N ILE A 90 -5.32 -8.39 -6.72
CA ILE A 90 -4.19 -7.49 -6.97
C ILE A 90 -3.11 -8.19 -7.81
N ALA A 91 -2.75 -9.42 -7.45
CA ALA A 91 -1.63 -10.15 -8.06
C ALA A 91 -1.97 -10.79 -9.41
N GLU A 92 -3.23 -11.20 -9.58
CA GLU A 92 -3.79 -11.92 -10.73
C GLU A 92 -5.20 -11.37 -11.05
N PRO A 93 -5.32 -10.09 -11.47
CA PRO A 93 -6.61 -9.39 -11.53
C PRO A 93 -7.67 -10.03 -12.44
N ASP A 94 -7.26 -10.78 -13.46
CA ASP A 94 -8.18 -11.47 -14.36
C ASP A 94 -8.59 -12.88 -13.88
N ALA A 95 -8.08 -13.35 -12.73
CA ALA A 95 -8.49 -14.63 -12.13
C ALA A 95 -9.96 -14.63 -11.72
N HIS A 96 -10.47 -13.48 -11.27
CA HIS A 96 -11.89 -13.24 -11.05
C HIS A 96 -12.26 -11.82 -11.48
N VAL A 97 -13.06 -11.72 -12.54
CA VAL A 97 -13.59 -10.43 -13.01
C VAL A 97 -15.00 -10.24 -12.48
N VAL A 98 -15.20 -9.17 -11.72
CA VAL A 98 -16.52 -8.80 -11.19
C VAL A 98 -17.52 -8.58 -12.34
N GLU A 99 -18.75 -9.07 -12.17
CA GLU A 99 -19.82 -8.92 -13.17
C GLU A 99 -19.99 -7.46 -13.61
N GLY A 100 -20.09 -7.25 -14.91
CA GLY A 100 -20.23 -5.92 -15.52
C GLY A 100 -18.90 -5.22 -15.85
N PHE A 101 -17.74 -5.79 -15.48
CA PHE A 101 -16.42 -5.26 -15.83
C PHE A 101 -15.73 -6.10 -16.91
N THR A 102 -14.74 -5.50 -17.59
CA THR A 102 -14.03 -6.12 -18.72
C THR A 102 -12.68 -6.68 -18.26
N PRO A 103 -12.30 -7.92 -18.62
CA PRO A 103 -10.97 -8.46 -18.34
C PRO A 103 -9.86 -7.65 -19.04
N GLY A 104 -8.65 -7.69 -18.48
CA GLY A 104 -7.46 -7.05 -19.04
C GLY A 104 -7.40 -5.53 -18.83
N ILE A 105 -8.33 -4.95 -18.07
CA ILE A 105 -8.34 -3.52 -17.75
C ILE A 105 -7.51 -3.21 -16.51
N MET A 106 -7.62 -4.02 -15.45
CA MET A 106 -6.78 -3.88 -14.26
C MET A 106 -5.37 -4.41 -14.59
N PRO A 107 -4.30 -3.62 -14.39
CA PRO A 107 -2.95 -4.01 -14.78
C PRO A 107 -2.47 -5.31 -14.14
N SER A 108 -2.13 -6.30 -14.96
CA SER A 108 -1.60 -7.59 -14.51
C SER A 108 -0.13 -7.54 -14.05
N THR A 109 0.46 -6.35 -13.99
CA THR A 109 1.88 -6.14 -13.67
C THR A 109 2.11 -5.85 -12.20
N TYR A 110 1.06 -5.66 -11.39
CA TYR A 110 1.20 -5.27 -9.98
C TYR A 110 2.01 -6.29 -9.16
N ASN A 111 1.90 -7.59 -9.43
CA ASN A 111 2.71 -8.63 -8.79
C ASN A 111 4.22 -8.53 -9.08
N THR A 112 4.62 -7.83 -10.14
CA THR A 112 6.03 -7.56 -10.47
C THR A 112 6.46 -6.15 -10.11
N GLN A 113 5.51 -5.22 -9.94
CA GLN A 113 5.75 -3.83 -9.61
C GLN A 113 5.81 -3.61 -8.09
N LEU A 114 4.94 -4.29 -7.36
CA LEU A 114 4.83 -4.22 -5.91
C LEU A 114 5.57 -5.40 -5.29
N SER A 115 6.24 -5.15 -4.18
CA SER A 115 6.74 -6.25 -3.35
C SER A 115 5.58 -6.96 -2.66
N GLU A 116 5.81 -8.20 -2.23
CA GLU A 116 4.82 -8.95 -1.48
C GLU A 116 4.33 -8.20 -0.23
N GLN A 117 5.25 -7.54 0.50
CA GLN A 117 4.86 -6.73 1.65
C GLN A 117 3.95 -5.56 1.25
N GLN A 118 4.20 -4.90 0.12
CA GLN A 118 3.34 -3.81 -0.36
C GLN A 118 1.94 -4.30 -0.76
N ILE A 119 1.85 -5.51 -1.31
CA ILE A 119 0.57 -6.16 -1.59
C ILE A 119 -0.14 -6.45 -0.26
N ASN A 120 0.54 -7.03 0.73
CA ASN A 120 -0.04 -7.29 2.05
C ASN A 120 -0.50 -6.01 2.75
N ASP A 121 0.28 -4.93 2.69
CA ASP A 121 -0.08 -3.62 3.22
C ASP A 121 -1.36 -3.10 2.53
N LEU A 122 -1.41 -3.17 1.19
CA LEU A 122 -2.58 -2.79 0.41
C LEU A 122 -3.81 -3.62 0.77
N VAL A 123 -3.67 -4.95 0.89
CA VAL A 123 -4.76 -5.84 1.34
C VAL A 123 -5.23 -5.44 2.74
N ALA A 124 -4.31 -5.20 3.68
CA ALA A 124 -4.64 -4.76 5.03
C ALA A 124 -5.43 -3.45 5.02
N TYR A 125 -5.06 -2.48 4.17
CA TYR A 125 -5.82 -1.25 3.98
C TYR A 125 -7.22 -1.51 3.42
N LEU A 126 -7.33 -2.30 2.36
CA LEU A 126 -8.62 -2.61 1.73
C LEU A 126 -9.57 -3.35 2.67
N LEU A 127 -9.05 -4.17 3.59
CA LEU A 127 -9.83 -4.83 4.64
C LEU A 127 -10.40 -3.85 5.68
N THR A 128 -9.89 -2.61 5.78
CA THR A 128 -10.44 -1.57 6.66
C THR A 128 -11.61 -0.80 6.05
N LEU A 129 -11.87 -0.97 4.75
CA LEU A 129 -12.92 -0.30 3.99
C LEU A 129 -14.23 -1.08 4.03
#